data_AF-A0AAD3RAG8-F1
#
_entry.id   AF-A0AAD3RAG8-F1
#
_cell.length_a   1.000
_cell.length_b   1.000
_cell.length_c   1.000
_cell.angle_alpha   90.00
_cell.angle_beta   90.00
_cell.angle_gamma   90.00
#
_symmetry.space_group_name_H-M   'P 1'
#
loop_
_entity.id
_entity.type
_entity.pdbx_description
1 polymer ?
#
loop_
_entity_poly.entity_id
_entity_poly.type
_entity_poly.pdbx_seq_one_letter_code
_entity_poly.pdbx_strand_id
1 'polypeptide(L)'
;MSSGLSEQRRDVASEVDVNPPKRFRTARSGAETPKEEERSAVDVSIIMPVYNASCWLDECLQAILEQDFTGSMELSVHDDGSTDDSRKVVEGWRERLEARGISVVISGHNFAKPRG
;
A
#
# COMPACT_ATOMS: atom_id res chain seq x y z
N MET A 1 -4.88 42.25 -53.69
CA MET A 1 -4.05 41.48 -52.75
C MET A 1 -5.00 40.98 -51.66
N SER A 2 -5.62 39.84 -51.92
CA SER A 2 -5.32 38.54 -51.28
C SER A 2 -5.83 38.43 -49.85
N SER A 3 -6.99 37.78 -49.76
CA SER A 3 -7.32 36.65 -48.88
C SER A 3 -6.69 36.57 -47.50
N GLY A 4 -7.55 36.55 -46.48
CA GLY A 4 -7.25 35.97 -45.16
C GLY A 4 -8.48 35.26 -44.61
N LEU A 5 -8.65 33.98 -44.99
CA LEU A 5 -9.44 33.00 -44.23
C LEU A 5 -8.44 32.12 -43.46
N SER A 6 -8.68 31.90 -42.18
CA SER A 6 -8.41 30.64 -41.45
C SER A 6 -8.91 30.87 -40.01
N GLU A 7 -9.98 30.21 -39.57
CA GLU A 7 -9.95 28.85 -38.99
C GLU A 7 -9.03 28.79 -37.76
N GLN A 8 -9.37 28.24 -36.61
CA GLN A 8 -10.55 27.61 -36.07
C GLN A 8 -10.22 27.45 -34.58
N ARG A 9 -11.26 27.45 -33.74
CA ARG A 9 -11.17 27.16 -32.30
C ARG A 9 -10.37 25.88 -32.05
N ARG A 10 -9.47 25.91 -31.06
CA ARG A 10 -9.06 24.72 -30.32
C ARG A 10 -9.24 24.97 -28.85
N ASP A 11 -10.19 24.23 -28.31
CA ASP A 11 -10.45 24.03 -26.90
C ASP A 11 -9.18 23.46 -26.25
N VAL A 12 -8.60 24.20 -25.29
CA VAL A 12 -7.66 23.59 -24.33
C VAL A 12 -8.53 23.13 -23.17
N ALA A 13 -8.82 21.83 -23.20
CA ALA A 13 -9.51 21.11 -22.15
C ALA A 13 -8.84 21.37 -20.80
N SER A 14 -9.69 21.58 -19.80
CA SER A 14 -9.37 21.59 -18.38
C SER A 14 -8.46 20.42 -18.02
N GLU A 15 -7.26 20.71 -17.50
CA GLU A 15 -6.52 19.75 -16.69
C GLU A 15 -7.41 19.35 -15.51
N VAL A 16 -8.03 18.18 -15.62
CA VAL A 16 -8.64 17.51 -14.48
C VAL A 16 -7.46 16.96 -13.68
N ASP A 17 -7.14 17.59 -12.56
CA ASP A 17 -6.14 17.07 -11.64
C ASP A 17 -6.59 15.69 -11.13
N VAL A 18 -5.98 14.63 -11.67
CA VAL A 18 -6.34 13.23 -11.43
C VAL A 18 -5.78 12.73 -10.10
N ASN A 19 -5.12 13.60 -9.32
CA ASN A 19 -4.55 13.20 -8.04
C ASN A 19 -5.32 13.85 -6.89
N PRO A 20 -6.32 13.16 -6.30
CA PRO A 20 -6.95 13.69 -5.10
C PRO A 20 -5.89 13.91 -4.02
N PRO A 21 -5.90 15.05 -3.32
CA PRO A 21 -4.91 15.34 -2.29
C PRO A 21 -4.92 14.21 -1.27
N LYS A 22 -3.73 13.66 -1.00
CA LYS A 22 -3.53 12.68 0.08
C LYS A 22 -4.19 13.24 1.32
N ARG A 23 -5.28 12.58 1.74
CA ARG A 23 -6.12 13.01 2.85
C ARG A 23 -5.27 12.89 4.12
N PHE A 24 -4.51 13.94 4.43
CA PHE A 24 -3.90 14.07 5.74
C PHE A 24 -5.04 13.99 6.73
N ARG A 25 -5.00 13.00 7.63
CA ARG A 25 -5.96 12.88 8.72
C ARG A 25 -5.70 14.05 9.66
N THR A 26 -6.25 15.22 9.32
CA THR A 26 -6.23 16.37 10.23
C THR A 26 -7.02 15.96 11.46
N ALA A 27 -6.39 16.06 12.64
CA ALA A 27 -7.05 15.92 13.92
C ALA A 27 -8.22 16.92 13.98
N ARG A 28 -9.44 16.43 13.81
CA ARG A 28 -10.65 17.25 13.96
C ARG A 28 -11.06 17.20 15.43
N SER A 29 -10.99 18.34 16.11
CA SER A 29 -11.68 18.53 17.38
C SER A 29 -13.19 18.61 17.13
N GLY A 30 -13.96 17.77 17.83
CA GLY A 30 -15.36 18.02 18.15
C GLY A 30 -16.40 17.69 17.07
N ALA A 31 -16.87 16.45 17.06
CA ALA A 31 -18.29 16.09 16.85
C ALA A 31 -18.46 14.58 17.15
N GLU A 32 -19.24 14.26 18.18
CA GLU A 32 -19.51 12.90 18.63
C GLU A 32 -20.27 12.10 17.53
N THR A 33 -19.63 11.04 17.05
CA THR A 33 -20.22 10.00 16.19
C THR A 33 -19.89 8.63 16.81
N PRO A 34 -20.66 7.56 16.50
CA PRO A 34 -20.53 6.28 17.19
C PRO A 34 -19.09 5.75 17.10
N LYS A 35 -18.59 5.17 18.18
CA LYS A 35 -17.24 4.58 18.29
C LYS A 35 -17.01 3.53 17.19
N GLU A 36 -16.61 3.97 16.00
CA GLU A 36 -15.75 3.18 15.14
C GLU A 36 -14.52 2.87 15.98
N GLU A 37 -14.20 1.59 16.17
CA GLU A 37 -12.90 1.18 16.69
C GLU A 37 -11.86 2.01 15.93
N GLU A 38 -11.19 2.92 16.64
CA GLU A 38 -10.12 3.72 16.05
C GLU A 38 -9.03 2.72 15.65
N ARG A 39 -9.11 2.24 14.41
CA ARG A 39 -7.98 1.64 13.72
C ARG A 39 -6.93 2.73 13.76
N SER A 40 -5.96 2.58 14.65
CA SER A 40 -4.87 3.52 14.84
C SER A 40 -4.34 3.89 13.45
N ALA A 41 -4.38 5.18 13.12
CA ALA A 41 -3.93 5.62 11.82
C ALA A 41 -2.47 5.21 11.64
N VAL A 42 -2.19 4.35 10.66
CA VAL A 42 -0.83 4.00 10.26
C VAL A 42 -0.29 5.11 9.36
N ASP A 43 0.93 5.57 9.64
CA ASP A 43 1.60 6.61 8.86
C ASP A 43 2.15 6.07 7.53
N VAL A 44 2.71 4.85 7.56
CA VAL A 44 3.26 4.14 6.39
C VAL A 44 2.80 2.69 6.36
N SER A 45 2.20 2.25 5.25
CA SER A 45 1.93 0.83 4.99
C SER A 45 2.80 0.35 3.83
N ILE A 46 3.60 -0.69 4.09
CA ILE A 46 4.42 -1.40 3.10
C ILE A 46 3.55 -2.50 2.51
N ILE A 47 3.26 -2.42 1.21
CA ILE A 47 2.52 -3.47 0.50
C ILE A 47 3.51 -4.39 -0.22
N MET A 48 3.50 -5.67 0.12
CA MET A 48 4.44 -6.67 -0.39
C MET A 48 3.70 -7.81 -1.10
N PRO A 49 3.55 -7.76 -2.43
CA PRO A 49 3.14 -8.93 -3.20
C PRO A 49 4.27 -9.97 -3.21
N VAL A 50 3.93 -11.25 -3.02
CA VAL A 50 4.88 -12.36 -2.90
C VAL A 50 4.45 -13.50 -3.82
N TYR A 51 5.36 -13.98 -4.66
CA TYR A 51 5.21 -15.22 -5.41
C TYR A 51 6.59 -15.87 -5.57
N ASN A 52 6.77 -17.06 -4.99
CA ASN A 52 8.01 -17.83 -5.07
C ASN A 52 9.29 -17.04 -4.75
N ALA A 53 9.27 -16.29 -3.65
CA ALA A 53 10.33 -15.37 -3.23
C ALA A 53 11.11 -15.83 -1.99
N SER A 54 10.99 -17.10 -1.57
CA SER A 54 11.55 -17.61 -0.32
C SER A 54 13.03 -17.25 -0.09
N CYS A 55 13.85 -17.24 -1.14
CA CYS A 55 15.28 -16.94 -1.05
C CYS A 55 15.63 -15.46 -0.78
N TRP A 56 14.69 -14.52 -0.94
CA TRP A 56 14.93 -13.08 -0.71
C TRP A 56 14.20 -12.54 0.52
N LEU A 57 13.22 -13.27 1.03
CA LEU A 57 12.33 -12.77 2.07
C LEU A 57 13.05 -12.49 3.39
N ASP A 58 14.03 -13.31 3.79
CA ASP A 58 14.78 -13.05 5.03
C ASP A 58 15.53 -11.70 4.98
N GLU A 59 16.22 -11.41 3.88
CA GLU A 59 16.93 -10.13 3.70
C GLU A 59 15.96 -8.96 3.63
N CYS A 60 14.86 -9.12 2.88
CA CYS A 60 13.86 -8.06 2.73
C CYS A 60 13.14 -7.73 4.05
N LEU A 61 12.74 -8.76 4.81
CA LEU A 61 12.04 -8.60 6.08
C LEU A 61 12.99 -8.06 7.17
N GLN A 62 14.26 -8.46 7.16
CA GLN A 62 15.28 -7.86 8.01
C GLN A 62 15.46 -6.36 7.69
N ALA A 63 15.54 -6.00 6.41
CA ALA A 63 15.66 -4.60 6.01
C ALA A 63 14.46 -3.76 6.47
N ILE A 64 13.25 -4.32 6.45
CA ILE A 64 12.03 -3.66 6.97
C ILE A 64 12.11 -3.49 8.49
N LEU A 65 12.55 -4.52 9.22
CA LEU A 65 12.72 -4.49 10.67
C LEU A 65 13.71 -3.39 11.12
N GLU A 66 14.78 -3.21 10.34
CA GLU A 66 15.89 -2.29 10.61
C GLU A 66 15.64 -0.84 10.17
N GLN A 67 14.49 -0.53 9.57
CA GLN A 67 14.16 0.84 9.18
C GLN A 67 14.23 1.80 10.39
N ASP A 68 14.77 3.00 10.14
CA ASP A 68 14.91 4.08 11.12
C ASP A 68 13.70 5.03 11.14
N PHE A 69 12.64 4.72 10.38
CA PHE A 69 11.38 5.45 10.42
C PHE A 69 10.75 5.38 11.82
N THR A 70 10.39 6.54 12.35
CA THR A 70 9.89 6.71 13.73
C THR A 70 8.37 6.74 13.85
N GLY A 71 7.65 6.84 12.72
CA GLY A 71 6.20 6.78 12.70
C GLY A 71 5.66 5.35 12.80
N SER A 72 4.34 5.25 12.88
CA SER A 72 3.65 3.96 12.88
C SER A 72 3.73 3.27 11.52
N MET A 73 4.01 1.97 11.51
CA MET A 73 4.22 1.20 10.28
C MET A 73 3.40 -0.09 10.28
N GLU A 74 2.91 -0.45 9.10
CA GLU A 74 2.27 -1.72 8.79
C GLU A 74 3.01 -2.41 7.63
N LEU A 75 3.12 -3.73 7.69
CA LEU A 75 3.49 -4.57 6.56
C LEU A 75 2.28 -5.41 6.13
N SER A 76 1.80 -5.19 4.90
CA SER A 76 0.72 -5.96 4.29
C SER A 76 1.28 -6.85 3.18
N VAL A 77 1.35 -8.14 3.44
CA VAL A 77 1.84 -9.15 2.50
C VAL A 77 0.67 -9.82 1.78
N HIS A 78 0.77 -9.93 0.45
CA HIS A 78 -0.16 -10.68 -0.37
C HIS A 78 0.57 -11.79 -1.11
N ASP A 79 0.39 -13.03 -0.68
CA ASP A 79 0.96 -14.21 -1.35
C ASP A 79 0.05 -14.68 -2.49
N ASP A 80 0.52 -14.50 -3.72
CA ASP A 80 -0.18 -14.79 -4.98
C ASP A 80 -0.05 -16.27 -5.38
N GLY A 81 -0.26 -17.17 -4.42
CA GLY A 81 -0.23 -18.62 -4.64
C GLY A 81 1.17 -19.20 -4.81
N SER A 82 2.12 -18.77 -3.97
CA SER A 82 3.46 -19.37 -3.94
C SER A 82 3.41 -20.89 -3.74
N THR A 83 4.33 -21.57 -4.40
CA THR A 83 4.52 -23.03 -4.34
C THR A 83 5.79 -23.43 -3.58
N ASP A 84 6.65 -22.46 -3.29
CA ASP A 84 7.82 -22.61 -2.42
C ASP A 84 7.48 -22.27 -0.95
N ASP A 85 8.52 -22.11 -0.12
CA ASP A 85 8.36 -21.81 1.31
C ASP A 85 8.05 -20.33 1.61
N SER A 86 7.76 -19.48 0.61
CA SER A 86 7.58 -18.03 0.80
C SER A 86 6.62 -17.67 1.93
N ARG A 87 5.43 -18.28 1.94
CA ARG A 87 4.43 -18.05 2.98
C ARG A 87 4.95 -18.40 4.38
N LYS A 88 5.66 -19.52 4.51
CA LYS A 88 6.22 -19.96 5.80
C LYS A 88 7.29 -18.97 6.29
N VAL A 89 8.12 -18.45 5.40
CA VAL A 89 9.12 -17.43 5.75
C VAL A 89 8.40 -16.21 6.30
N VAL A 90 7.43 -15.63 5.57
CA VAL A 90 6.68 -14.45 6.04
C VAL A 90 6.00 -14.69 7.39
N GLU A 91 5.34 -15.84 7.57
CA GLU A 91 4.69 -16.19 8.83
C GLU A 91 5.69 -16.28 10.00
N GLY A 92 6.89 -16.82 9.76
CA GLY A 92 7.95 -16.91 10.75
C GLY A 92 8.52 -15.57 11.22
N TRP A 93 8.36 -14.50 10.42
CA TRP A 93 8.83 -13.16 10.77
C TRP A 93 7.80 -12.33 11.55
N ARG A 94 6.55 -12.77 11.63
CA ARG A 94 5.44 -12.03 12.28
C ARG A 94 5.81 -11.55 13.67
N GLU A 95 6.27 -12.46 14.53
CA GLU A 95 6.55 -12.14 15.94
C GLU A 95 7.65 -11.08 16.07
N ARG A 96 8.71 -11.16 15.24
CA ARG A 96 9.81 -10.19 15.26
C ARG A 96 9.38 -8.79 14.83
N LEU A 97 8.58 -8.72 13.76
CA LEU A 97 8.04 -7.46 13.24
C LEU A 97 7.04 -6.83 14.23
N GLU A 98 6.14 -7.62 14.79
CA GLU A 98 5.18 -7.15 15.80
C GLU A 98 5.88 -6.69 17.08
N ALA A 99 6.93 -7.40 17.53
CA ALA A 99 7.77 -6.97 18.66
C ALA A 99 8.48 -5.63 18.42
N ARG A 100 8.74 -5.27 17.15
CA ARG A 100 9.29 -3.97 16.73
C ARG A 100 8.23 -2.88 16.59
N GLY A 101 6.95 -3.22 16.73
CA GLY A 101 5.81 -2.32 16.56
C GLY A 101 5.30 -2.20 15.13
N ILE A 102 5.66 -3.14 14.25
CA ILE A 102 5.18 -3.20 12.86
C ILE A 102 4.02 -4.20 12.81
N SER A 103 2.80 -3.73 12.55
CA SER A 103 1.66 -4.65 12.40
C SER A 103 1.78 -5.43 11.10
N VAL A 104 1.54 -6.75 11.14
CA VAL A 104 1.68 -7.61 9.96
C VAL A 104 0.32 -8.16 9.52
N VAL A 105 -0.09 -7.81 8.30
CA VAL A 105 -1.26 -8.39 7.64
C VAL A 105 -0.76 -9.36 6.58
N ILE A 106 -1.18 -10.63 6.64
CA ILE A 106 -0.84 -11.63 5.62
C ILE A 106 -2.14 -12.07 4.96
N SER A 107 -2.20 -11.90 3.64
CA SER A 107 -3.31 -12.29 2.78
C SER A 107 -2.80 -13.12 1.61
N GLY A 108 -3.70 -13.70 0.82
CA GLY A 108 -3.33 -14.44 -0.37
C GLY A 108 -4.41 -15.40 -0.83
N HIS A 109 -4.14 -16.09 -1.92
CA HIS A 109 -5.06 -17.07 -2.49
C HIS A 109 -4.35 -18.41 -2.71
N ASN A 110 -4.96 -19.49 -2.24
CA ASN A 110 -4.47 -20.86 -2.49
C ASN A 110 -5.03 -21.45 -3.80
N PHE A 111 -5.52 -20.63 -4.72
CA PHE A 111 -6.22 -21.11 -5.92
C PHE A 111 -5.27 -21.19 -7.11
N ALA A 112 -5.22 -22.36 -7.75
CA ALA A 112 -4.43 -22.61 -8.96
C ALA A 112 -4.89 -21.84 -10.22
N LYS A 113 -5.90 -20.96 -10.13
CA LYS A 113 -6.40 -20.18 -11.27
C LYS A 113 -7.09 -18.88 -10.80
N PRO A 114 -6.86 -17.73 -11.46
CA PRO A 114 -7.54 -16.47 -11.13
C PRO A 114 -9.04 -16.56 -11.39
N ARG A 115 -9.83 -15.99 -10.47
CA ARG A 115 -11.28 -15.82 -10.59
C ARG A 115 -11.54 -14.42 -11.17
N GLY A 116 -11.45 -14.32 -12.49
CA GLY A 116 -11.82 -13.11 -13.23
C GLY A 116 -13.29 -12.75 -13.05
#